data_AF-A0AAD7GS66-F1
#
_entry.id   AF-A0AAD7GS66-F1
#
_cell.length_a   1.000
_cell.length_b   1.000
_cell.length_c   1.000
_cell.angle_alpha   90.00
_cell.angle_beta   90.00
_cell.angle_gamma   90.00
#
_symmetry.space_group_name_H-M   'P 1'
#
loop_
_entity.id
_entity.type
_entity.pdbx_description
1 polymer ?
#
loop_
_entity_poly.entity_id
_entity_poly.type
_entity_poly.pdbx_seq_one_letter_code
_entity_poly.pdbx_strand_id
1 'polypeptide(L)'
;LNCQSSRNDFANDRAYIGTRFLLSLVREQGLVPSHLIKITHTETGASHIVALLPDGRYLCDCCMGINLGVVCRHFFIAWVKIPELPFHISLIRARCIVRFHALNPN
;
A
#
# COMPACT_ATOMS: atom_id res chain seq x y z
N LEU A 1 -17.66 1.05 14.73
CA LEU A 1 -16.39 0.30 14.56
C LEU A 1 -15.27 1.31 14.53
N ASN A 2 -14.47 1.33 15.60
CA ASN A 2 -13.40 2.29 15.89
C ASN A 2 -12.33 2.28 14.80
N CYS A 3 -11.96 3.46 14.30
CA CYS A 3 -10.60 3.69 13.79
C CYS A 3 -9.69 3.73 15.03
N GLN A 4 -9.36 2.56 15.60
CA GLN A 4 -8.33 2.48 16.63
C GLN A 4 -7.06 3.08 16.02
N SER A 5 -6.39 3.95 16.77
CA SER A 5 -5.07 4.48 16.48
C SER A 5 -4.18 3.38 15.88
N SER A 6 -4.05 3.34 14.56
CA SER A 6 -3.27 2.32 13.88
C SER A 6 -1.80 2.68 13.98
N ARG A 7 -1.25 2.66 15.21
CA ARG A 7 0.17 2.40 15.40
C ARG A 7 0.38 0.93 15.03
N ASN A 8 0.44 0.68 13.72
CA ASN A 8 1.07 -0.51 13.22
C ASN A 8 2.57 -0.28 13.43
N ASP A 9 3.20 -1.08 14.28
CA ASP A 9 4.65 -1.04 14.51
C ASP A 9 5.44 -1.57 13.29
N PHE A 10 4.73 -2.01 12.25
CA PHE A 10 5.27 -2.62 11.05
C PHE A 10 6.13 -3.85 11.36
N ALA A 11 5.91 -4.53 12.50
CA ALA A 11 6.56 -5.79 12.82
C ALA A 11 6.27 -6.88 11.75
N ASN A 12 5.20 -6.66 10.96
CA ASN A 12 4.79 -7.51 9.86
C ASN A 12 5.55 -7.29 8.54
N ASP A 13 6.67 -6.56 8.54
CA ASP A 13 7.51 -6.35 7.35
C ASP A 13 7.93 -7.69 6.71
N ARG A 14 8.04 -8.75 7.52
CA ARG A 14 8.38 -10.09 7.01
C ARG A 14 7.21 -10.88 6.41
N ALA A 15 5.97 -10.44 6.58
CA ALA A 15 4.85 -11.12 5.93
C ALA A 15 4.58 -10.50 4.57
N TYR A 16 4.84 -11.29 3.55
CA TYR A 16 4.53 -10.98 2.18
C TYR A 16 4.07 -12.25 1.46
N ILE A 17 3.25 -12.08 0.45
CA ILE A 17 2.95 -13.16 -0.48
C ILE A 17 4.05 -13.24 -1.54
N GLY A 18 4.26 -14.42 -2.13
CA GLY A 18 5.24 -14.55 -3.20
C GLY A 18 4.92 -13.64 -4.38
N THR A 19 5.91 -12.93 -4.91
CA THR A 19 5.74 -12.01 -6.05
C THR A 19 5.04 -12.68 -7.23
N ARG A 20 5.39 -13.93 -7.54
CA ARG A 20 4.76 -14.69 -8.63
C ARG A 20 3.27 -14.91 -8.39
N PHE A 21 2.88 -15.18 -7.14
CA PHE A 21 1.48 -15.33 -6.75
C PHE A 21 0.73 -14.00 -6.79
N LEU A 22 1.35 -12.90 -6.33
CA LEU A 22 0.77 -11.57 -6.49
C LEU A 22 0.49 -11.28 -7.97
N LEU A 23 1.49 -11.48 -8.84
CA LEU A 23 1.37 -11.20 -10.27
C LEU A 23 0.38 -12.13 -10.98
N SER A 24 0.22 -13.38 -10.55
CA SER A 24 -0.84 -14.25 -11.08
C SER A 24 -2.22 -13.71 -10.73
N LEU A 25 -2.43 -13.31 -9.47
CA LEU A 25 -3.70 -12.68 -9.06
C LEU A 25 -3.98 -11.39 -9.83
N VAL A 26 -2.97 -10.54 -10.05
CA VAL A 26 -3.15 -9.32 -10.85
C VAL A 26 -3.61 -9.66 -12.27
N ARG A 27 -2.97 -10.66 -12.90
CA ARG A 27 -3.31 -11.11 -14.26
C ARG A 27 -4.69 -11.75 -14.34
N GLU A 28 -5.07 -12.54 -13.35
CA GLU A 28 -6.41 -13.15 -13.26
C GLU A 28 -7.53 -12.09 -13.19
N GLN A 29 -7.23 -10.90 -12.65
CA GLN A 29 -8.15 -9.75 -12.64
C GLN A 29 -8.12 -8.93 -13.94
N GLY A 30 -7.42 -9.39 -14.99
CA GLY A 30 -7.25 -8.66 -16.24
C GLY A 30 -6.40 -7.39 -16.11
N LEU A 31 -5.64 -7.26 -15.02
CA LEU A 31 -4.78 -6.11 -14.77
C LEU A 31 -3.35 -6.43 -15.21
N VAL A 32 -2.66 -5.42 -15.75
CA VAL A 32 -1.26 -5.53 -16.15
C VAL A 32 -0.49 -4.41 -15.45
N PRO A 33 0.49 -4.74 -14.58
CA PRO A 33 1.34 -3.73 -13.98
C PRO A 33 2.13 -2.96 -15.04
N SER A 34 2.17 -1.64 -14.92
CA SER A 34 3.04 -0.78 -15.74
C SER A 34 4.50 -0.86 -15.29
N HIS A 35 4.73 -0.99 -13.97
CA HIS A 35 6.07 -1.08 -13.38
C HIS A 35 6.08 -2.02 -12.19
N LEU A 36 7.25 -2.63 -11.95
CA LEU A 36 7.56 -3.39 -10.75
C LEU A 36 8.74 -2.72 -10.05
N ILE A 37 8.54 -2.29 -8.82
CA ILE A 37 9.56 -1.62 -8.00
C ILE A 37 9.93 -2.55 -6.86
N LYS A 38 11.22 -2.85 -6.73
CA LYS A 38 11.76 -3.60 -5.60
C LYS A 38 12.24 -2.64 -4.51
N ILE A 39 11.70 -2.77 -3.31
CA ILE A 39 12.11 -2.04 -2.12
C ILE A 39 12.86 -3.01 -1.21
N THR A 40 14.11 -2.70 -0.90
CA THR A 40 14.92 -3.49 0.03
C THR A 40 15.15 -2.69 1.31
N HIS A 41 14.78 -3.27 2.44
CA HIS A 41 15.11 -2.70 3.74
C HIS A 41 16.55 -3.07 4.10
N THR A 42 17.44 -2.08 4.19
CA THR A 42 18.89 -2.29 4.33
C THR A 42 19.27 -2.97 5.64
N GLU A 43 18.55 -2.69 6.73
CA GLU A 43 18.86 -3.24 8.06
C GLU A 43 18.46 -4.71 8.19
N THR A 44 17.33 -5.11 7.59
CA THR A 44 16.78 -6.47 7.72
C THR A 44 17.05 -7.37 6.52
N GLY A 45 17.49 -6.79 5.40
CA GLY A 45 17.61 -7.46 4.10
C GLY A 45 16.27 -7.84 3.45
N ALA A 46 15.14 -7.53 4.11
CA ALA A 46 13.81 -7.83 3.60
C ALA A 46 13.57 -7.08 2.28
N SER A 47 12.92 -7.75 1.32
CA SER A 47 12.63 -7.19 0.01
C SER A 47 11.15 -7.33 -0.31
N HIS A 48 10.56 -6.25 -0.80
CA HIS A 48 9.16 -6.17 -1.21
C HIS A 48 9.04 -5.71 -2.64
N ILE A 49 8.06 -6.24 -3.35
CA ILE A 49 7.67 -5.79 -4.67
C ILE A 49 6.41 -4.93 -4.57
N VAL A 50 6.50 -3.76 -5.19
CA VAL A 50 5.38 -2.85 -5.45
C VAL A 50 5.10 -2.89 -6.95
N ALA A 51 3.94 -3.43 -7.31
CA ALA A 51 3.41 -3.40 -8.66
C ALA A 51 2.52 -2.16 -8.83
N LEU A 52 2.83 -1.32 -9.81
CA LEU A 52 2.00 -0.18 -10.18
C LEU A 52 1.07 -0.55 -11.33
N LEU A 53 -0.14 -0.04 -11.28
CA LEU A 53 -1.10 -0.15 -12.37
C LEU A 53 -1.09 1.15 -13.21
N PRO A 54 -1.48 1.10 -14.49
CA PRO A 54 -1.51 2.27 -15.38
C PRO A 54 -2.40 3.43 -14.89
N ASP A 55 -3.38 3.13 -14.04
CA ASP A 55 -4.32 4.11 -13.48
C ASP A 55 -3.86 4.72 -12.14
N GLY A 56 -2.60 4.50 -11.76
CA GLY A 56 -2.02 5.02 -10.52
C GLY A 56 -2.38 4.23 -9.26
N ARG A 57 -3.15 3.13 -9.39
CA ARG A 57 -3.28 2.15 -8.30
C ARG A 57 -1.97 1.40 -8.11
N TYR A 58 -1.80 0.83 -6.92
CA TYR A 58 -0.65 -0.01 -6.61
C TYR A 58 -1.08 -1.27 -5.84
N LEU A 59 -0.23 -2.27 -5.92
CA LEU A 59 -0.30 -3.50 -5.14
C LEU A 59 1.10 -3.77 -4.58
N CYS A 60 1.18 -4.03 -3.28
CA CYS A 60 2.43 -4.43 -2.65
C CYS A 60 2.28 -5.83 -2.10
N ASP A 61 3.31 -6.66 -2.25
CA ASP A 61 3.32 -8.04 -1.77
C ASP A 61 3.20 -8.17 -0.24
N CYS A 62 3.46 -7.10 0.53
CA CYS A 62 3.14 -7.02 1.95
C CYS A 62 1.63 -7.01 2.26
N CYS A 63 0.78 -6.84 1.23
CA CYS A 63 -0.69 -6.79 1.31
C CYS A 63 -1.28 -5.76 2.28
N MET A 64 -0.49 -4.90 2.92
CA MET A 64 -0.98 -3.93 3.91
C MET A 64 -1.98 -2.94 3.31
N GLY A 65 -1.76 -2.49 2.07
CA GLY A 65 -2.72 -1.65 1.34
C GLY A 65 -4.09 -2.31 1.20
N ILE A 66 -4.11 -3.61 0.91
CA ILE A 66 -5.32 -4.40 0.71
C ILE A 66 -5.97 -4.78 2.05
N ASN A 67 -5.18 -5.09 3.08
CA ASN A 67 -5.71 -5.56 4.37
C ASN A 67 -6.18 -4.38 5.23
N LEU A 68 -5.32 -3.38 5.41
CA LEU A 68 -5.57 -2.25 6.30
C LEU A 68 -6.35 -1.14 5.60
N GLY A 69 -6.20 -0.99 4.28
CA GLY A 69 -6.83 0.10 3.52
C GLY A 69 -6.08 1.43 3.64
N VAL A 70 -4.83 1.39 4.09
CA VAL A 70 -3.92 2.54 4.15
C VAL A 70 -2.67 2.25 3.33
N VAL A 71 -2.00 3.30 2.87
CA VAL A 71 -0.77 3.18 2.08
C VAL A 71 0.30 2.40 2.87
N CYS A 72 0.90 1.38 2.27
CA CYS A 72 2.00 0.67 2.91
C CYS A 72 3.30 1.50 2.87
N ARG A 73 4.18 1.30 3.86
CA ARG A 73 5.47 2.00 3.93
C ARG A 73 6.34 1.77 2.68
N HIS A 74 6.25 0.60 2.05
CA HIS A 74 6.99 0.25 0.83
C HIS A 74 6.59 1.13 -0.36
N PHE A 75 5.29 1.29 -0.60
CA PHE A 75 4.80 2.21 -1.62
C PHE A 75 5.13 3.65 -1.24
N PHE A 76 4.98 4.03 0.02
CA PHE A 76 5.30 5.39 0.45
C PHE A 76 6.77 5.76 0.19
N ILE A 77 7.70 4.85 0.49
CA ILE A 77 9.13 5.03 0.17
C ILE A 77 9.33 5.15 -1.34
N ALA A 78 8.71 4.28 -2.13
CA ALA A 78 8.78 4.37 -3.59
C ALA A 78 8.33 5.76 -4.06
N TRP A 79 7.15 6.20 -3.61
CA TRP A 79 6.54 7.48 -3.95
C TRP A 79 7.42 8.68 -3.60
N VAL A 80 8.05 8.68 -2.43
CA VAL A 80 8.98 9.76 -2.01
C VAL A 80 10.26 9.78 -2.86
N LYS A 81 10.69 8.63 -3.40
CA LYS A 81 11.97 8.49 -4.10
C LYS A 81 11.87 8.56 -5.62
N ILE A 82 10.69 8.32 -6.19
CA ILE A 82 10.45 8.28 -7.62
C ILE A 82 9.43 9.37 -7.97
N PRO A 83 9.86 10.55 -8.41
CA PRO A 83 8.99 11.71 -8.65
C PRO A 83 7.85 11.45 -9.64
N GLU A 84 8.02 10.49 -10.54
CA GLU A 84 7.06 10.12 -11.57
C GLU A 84 5.92 9.25 -11.03
N LEU A 85 5.97 8.82 -9.77
CA LEU A 85 4.93 8.01 -9.16
C LEU A 85 3.70 8.86 -8.79
N PRO A 86 2.53 8.58 -9.38
CA PRO A 86 1.31 9.25 -8.98
C PRO A 86 0.86 8.78 -7.59
N PHE A 87 0.38 9.70 -6.76
CA PHE A 87 -0.35 9.42 -5.54
C PHE A 87 -1.75 10.02 -5.64
N HIS A 88 -2.77 9.20 -5.39
CA HIS A 88 -4.15 9.65 -5.33
C HIS A 88 -4.76 9.32 -3.96
N ILE A 89 -5.49 10.27 -3.37
CA ILE A 89 -6.07 10.08 -2.03
C ILE A 89 -7.05 8.90 -1.95
N SER A 90 -7.64 8.49 -3.08
CA SER A 90 -8.49 7.28 -3.17
C SER A 90 -7.76 5.98 -2.85
N LEU A 91 -6.42 5.97 -2.80
CA LEU A 91 -5.62 4.84 -2.32
C LEU A 91 -5.85 4.57 -0.82
N ILE A 92 -6.32 5.57 -0.07
CA ILE A 92 -6.78 5.41 1.31
C ILE A 92 -8.27 5.07 1.26
N ARG A 93 -8.64 3.92 1.83
CA ARG A 93 -10.05 3.52 1.87
C ARG A 93 -10.85 4.50 2.71
N ALA A 94 -12.07 4.82 2.27
CA ALA A 94 -12.96 5.78 2.94
C ALA A 94 -13.17 5.50 4.44
N ARG A 95 -13.15 4.23 4.87
CA ARG A 95 -13.24 3.85 6.29
C ARG A 95 -12.10 4.37 7.17
N CYS A 96 -10.97 4.73 6.57
CA CYS A 96 -9.78 5.27 7.24
C CYS A 96 -9.81 6.81 7.30
N ILE A 97 -10.76 7.45 6.62
CA ILE A 97 -10.98 8.89 6.70
C ILE A 97 -11.92 9.13 7.88
N VAL A 98 -11.39 9.70 8.97
CA VAL A 98 -12.23 10.15 10.08
C VAL A 98 -13.09 11.30 9.55
N ARG A 99 -14.41 11.09 9.48
CA ARG A 99 -15.34 12.19 9.20
C ARG A 99 -15.27 13.18 10.37
N PHE A 100 -14.72 14.37 10.14
CA PHE A 100 -14.74 15.50 11.09
C PHE A 100 -16.15 16.11 11.24
N HIS A 101 -17.20 15.30 11.34
CA HIS A 101 -18.57 15.76 11.54
C HIS A 101 -19.01 15.77 13.01
N ALA A 102 -18.07 15.83 13.96
CA ALA A 102 -18.37 15.80 15.38
C ALA A 102 -17.42 16.64 16.26
N LEU A 103 -16.94 17.79 15.77
CA LEU A 103 -16.30 18.80 16.63
C LEU A 103 -16.98 20.18 16.42
N ASN A 104 -18.24 20.24 16.88
CA ASN A 104 -19.04 21.38 17.42
C ASN A 104 -19.19 22.70 16.60
N PRO A 105 -20.32 23.44 16.70
CA PRO A 105 -20.81 23.98 17.98
C PRO A 105 -22.35 24.03 18.16
N ASN A 106 -22.84 23.55 19.29
CA ASN A 106 -23.90 24.21 20.08
C ASN A 106 -23.63 23.96 21.56
#